data_AF-A0A1Y2NPP5-F1
#
_entry.id   AF-A0A1Y2NPP5-F1
#
_cell.length_a   1.000
_cell.length_b   1.000
_cell.length_c   1.000
_cell.angle_alpha   90.00
_cell.angle_beta   90.00
_cell.angle_gamma   90.00
#
_symmetry.space_group_name_H-M   'P 1'
#
loop_
_entity.id
_entity.type
_entity.pdbx_description
1 polymer ?
#
loop_
_entity_poly.entity_id
_entity_poly.type
_entity_poly.pdbx_seq_one_letter_code
_entity_poly.pdbx_strand_id
1 'polypeptide(L)'
;MLAGVIGITSVAPAAAAAPAGGRAVTGPTAAVASGKVPMASKADRIKRLGKLTVKGQASLDAWYAGLGQYRKGKNPYKFNWSTDGCSKSPEKIPGGYDFTFPCHRHDFGYRNYKSLVGHSKFRSQHKKRIDDVFLQDMNQVCNARFWADPLTPAGRKKAKAACLKTAKKYYSAVRALG
;
A
#
# COMPACT_ATOMS: atom_id res chain seq x y z
N MET A 1 -5.83 13.52 -70.68
CA MET A 1 -5.85 15.00 -70.77
C MET A 1 -5.35 15.55 -69.45
N LEU A 2 -4.17 16.21 -69.48
CA LEU A 2 -3.63 17.24 -68.56
C LEU A 2 -3.55 16.88 -67.05
N ALA A 3 -2.42 16.49 -66.44
CA ALA A 3 -1.12 17.16 -66.22
C ALA A 3 -1.12 18.29 -65.17
N GLY A 4 -0.32 18.07 -64.11
CA GLY A 4 0.43 19.11 -63.39
C GLY A 4 -0.14 19.61 -62.05
N VAL A 5 0.61 20.08 -61.05
CA VAL A 5 2.06 20.14 -60.72
C VAL A 5 2.13 20.39 -59.18
N ILE A 6 3.25 19.95 -58.61
CA ILE A 6 3.79 20.07 -57.25
C ILE A 6 3.72 21.49 -56.64
N GLY A 7 3.57 21.57 -55.30
CA GLY A 7 3.88 22.77 -54.52
C GLY A 7 4.10 22.48 -53.03
N ILE A 8 5.34 22.25 -52.63
CA ILE A 8 5.83 22.17 -51.24
C ILE A 8 6.38 23.53 -50.83
N THR A 9 5.93 24.08 -49.71
CA THR A 9 6.62 25.17 -49.01
C THR A 9 6.54 24.97 -47.50
N SER A 10 7.63 24.45 -46.92
CA SER A 10 7.89 24.47 -45.48
C SER A 10 8.69 25.72 -45.14
N VAL A 11 8.18 26.57 -44.24
CA VAL A 11 8.89 27.74 -43.74
C VAL A 11 9.39 27.44 -42.32
N ALA A 12 10.70 27.39 -42.15
CA ALA A 12 11.36 27.35 -40.85
C ALA A 12 11.84 28.78 -40.50
N PRO A 13 11.63 29.27 -39.27
CA PRO A 13 12.27 30.50 -38.82
C PRO A 13 13.71 30.22 -38.36
N ALA A 14 14.63 31.02 -38.88
CA ALA A 14 16.03 31.07 -38.49
C ALA A 14 16.18 31.64 -37.08
N ALA A 15 16.78 30.86 -36.18
CA ALA A 15 17.24 31.35 -34.88
C ALA A 15 18.64 31.95 -35.04
N ALA A 16 18.77 33.22 -34.67
CA ALA A 16 20.03 33.96 -34.66
C ALA A 16 21.01 33.37 -33.63
N ALA A 17 22.25 33.19 -34.07
CA ALA A 17 23.39 32.86 -33.20
C ALA A 17 23.84 34.12 -32.44
N ALA A 18 23.99 33.99 -31.12
CA ALA A 18 24.71 34.95 -30.27
C ALA A 18 25.95 34.25 -29.69
N PRO A 19 27.07 34.99 -29.49
CA PRO A 19 28.34 34.40 -29.08
C PRO A 19 28.33 34.02 -27.58
N ALA A 20 28.70 32.78 -27.28
CA ALA A 20 28.96 32.34 -25.91
C ALA A 20 30.32 32.91 -25.45
N GLY A 21 30.29 34.05 -24.75
CA GLY A 21 31.40 34.52 -23.94
C GLY A 21 31.61 33.57 -22.76
N GLY A 22 32.75 32.88 -22.74
CA GLY A 22 33.17 32.06 -21.62
C GLY A 22 33.36 32.91 -20.37
N ARG A 23 32.72 32.49 -19.28
CA ARG A 23 33.05 32.96 -17.92
C ARG A 23 33.13 31.74 -17.02
N ALA A 24 34.35 31.35 -16.70
CA ALA A 24 34.63 30.34 -15.69
C ALA A 24 34.09 30.85 -14.35
N VAL A 25 33.00 30.24 -13.87
CA VAL A 25 32.50 30.46 -12.51
C VAL A 25 33.21 29.47 -11.61
N THR A 26 34.23 29.92 -10.90
CA THR A 26 34.80 29.24 -9.74
C THR A 26 33.81 29.36 -8.58
N GLY A 27 32.76 28.55 -8.61
CA GLY A 27 31.87 28.35 -7.47
C GLY A 27 32.56 27.48 -6.40
N PRO A 28 32.31 27.71 -5.10
CA PRO A 28 32.83 26.84 -4.07
C PRO A 28 32.29 25.42 -4.31
N THR A 29 33.20 24.46 -4.42
CA THR A 29 32.89 23.05 -4.45
C THR A 29 32.21 22.69 -3.13
N ALA A 30 30.88 22.67 -3.12
CA ALA A 30 30.12 22.04 -2.05
C ALA A 30 30.55 20.57 -2.01
N ALA A 31 31.37 20.23 -1.02
CA ALA A 31 31.72 18.85 -0.74
C ALA A 31 30.43 18.05 -0.61
N VAL A 32 30.23 17.11 -1.54
CA VAL A 32 29.13 16.14 -1.47
C VAL A 32 29.48 15.23 -0.31
N ALA A 33 29.04 15.60 0.88
CA ALA A 33 29.08 14.71 2.03
C ALA A 33 28.34 13.44 1.60
N SER A 34 29.07 12.32 1.54
CA SER A 34 28.51 10.99 1.37
C SER A 34 27.72 10.64 2.63
N GLY A 35 26.54 11.25 2.76
CA GLY A 35 25.64 11.06 3.87
C GLY A 35 24.98 9.70 3.74
N LYS A 36 25.25 8.80 4.69
CA LYS A 36 24.33 7.69 5.00
C LYS A 36 22.94 8.32 5.17
N VAL A 37 21.98 7.91 4.33
CA VAL A 37 20.58 8.34 4.47
C VAL A 37 20.16 8.10 5.92
N PRO A 38 19.73 9.13 6.67
CA PRO A 38 19.33 8.96 8.05
C PRO A 38 18.19 7.94 8.16
N MET A 39 18.31 7.03 9.11
CA MET A 39 17.23 6.09 9.42
C MET A 39 15.98 6.88 9.87
N ALA A 40 14.79 6.44 9.45
CA ALA A 40 13.54 7.12 9.80
C ALA A 40 13.37 7.27 11.31
N SER A 41 13.04 8.48 11.77
CA SER A 41 12.81 8.75 13.19
C SER A 41 11.57 8.01 13.71
N LYS A 42 11.43 7.91 15.04
CA LYS A 42 10.22 7.33 15.65
C LYS A 42 8.94 8.05 15.20
N ALA A 43 8.99 9.38 15.10
CA ALA A 43 7.87 10.20 14.64
C ALA A 43 7.53 9.90 13.17
N ASP A 44 8.53 9.79 12.30
CA ASP A 44 8.33 9.44 10.89
C ASP A 44 7.74 8.05 10.72
N ARG A 45 8.20 7.08 11.52
CA ARG A 45 7.66 5.72 11.56
C ARG A 45 6.19 5.73 11.98
N ILE A 46 5.81 6.48 13.01
CA ILE A 46 4.40 6.59 13.44
C ILE A 46 3.55 7.27 12.35
N LYS A 47 4.04 8.35 11.75
CA LYS A 47 3.35 9.05 10.65
C LYS A 47 3.14 8.13 9.44
N ARG A 48 4.18 7.38 9.05
CA ARG A 48 4.10 6.42 7.96
C ARG A 48 3.15 5.27 8.31
N LEU A 49 3.25 4.70 9.51
CA LEU A 49 2.38 3.63 9.98
C LEU A 49 0.91 4.06 9.96
N GLY A 50 0.61 5.28 10.39
CA GLY A 50 -0.73 5.88 10.30
C GLY A 50 -1.33 5.85 8.90
N LYS A 51 -0.52 6.11 7.86
CA LYS A 51 -0.97 6.06 6.45
C LYS A 51 -1.21 4.63 5.96
N LEU A 52 -0.54 3.63 6.52
CA LEU A 52 -0.65 2.23 6.11
C LEU A 52 -1.79 1.47 6.81
N THR A 53 -2.32 2.05 7.89
CA THR A 53 -3.28 1.38 8.78
C THR A 53 -4.55 2.20 8.98
N VAL A 54 -5.05 2.80 7.90
CA VAL A 54 -6.35 3.47 7.86
C VAL A 54 -7.25 2.81 6.84
N LYS A 55 -8.54 3.15 6.92
CA LYS A 55 -9.55 2.70 5.96
C LYS A 55 -9.30 3.29 4.57
N GLY A 56 -9.89 2.66 3.56
CA GLY A 56 -9.81 3.09 2.16
C GLY A 56 -8.71 2.42 1.32
N GLN A 57 -8.95 2.42 0.01
CA GLN A 57 -8.12 1.74 -1.00
C GLN A 57 -6.69 2.28 -1.04
N ALA A 58 -6.51 3.60 -0.96
CA ALA A 58 -5.17 4.21 -0.99
C ALA A 58 -4.25 3.71 0.13
N SER A 59 -4.80 3.43 1.32
CA SER A 59 -4.02 2.88 2.44
C SER A 59 -3.66 1.41 2.20
N LEU A 60 -4.58 0.63 1.62
CA LEU A 60 -4.35 -0.75 1.24
C LEU A 60 -3.27 -0.86 0.15
N ASP A 61 -3.37 -0.04 -0.91
CA ASP A 61 -2.38 0.01 -1.99
C ASP A 61 -1.01 0.43 -1.47
N ALA A 62 -0.96 1.44 -0.58
CA ALA A 62 0.29 1.88 0.04
C ALA A 62 0.91 0.79 0.94
N TRP A 63 0.07 -0.02 1.60
CA TRP A 63 0.53 -1.16 2.40
C TRP A 63 1.09 -2.27 1.50
N TYR A 64 0.40 -2.64 0.42
CA TYR A 64 0.91 -3.61 -0.55
C TYR A 64 2.20 -3.13 -1.23
N ALA A 65 2.29 -1.86 -1.59
CA ALA A 65 3.52 -1.28 -2.12
C ALA A 65 4.67 -1.40 -1.10
N GLY A 66 4.39 -1.12 0.18
CA GLY A 66 5.36 -1.31 1.26
C GLY A 66 5.80 -2.76 1.42
N LEU A 67 4.85 -3.70 1.41
CA LEU A 67 5.12 -5.14 1.45
C LEU A 67 5.99 -5.58 0.26
N GLY A 68 5.69 -5.08 -0.94
CA GLY A 68 6.47 -5.33 -2.15
C GLY A 68 7.91 -4.82 -2.05
N GLN A 69 8.13 -3.64 -1.46
CA GLN A 69 9.49 -3.14 -1.21
C GLN A 69 10.22 -3.99 -0.16
N TYR A 70 9.55 -4.40 0.91
CA TYR A 70 10.13 -5.29 1.92
C TYR A 70 10.58 -6.62 1.31
N ARG A 71 9.75 -7.23 0.46
CA ARG A 71 10.09 -8.47 -0.26
C ARG A 71 11.29 -8.30 -1.22
N LYS A 72 11.58 -7.07 -1.66
CA LYS A 72 12.77 -6.71 -2.45
C LYS A 72 13.98 -6.35 -1.57
N GLY A 73 13.95 -6.65 -0.27
CA GLY A 73 15.03 -6.37 0.68
C GLY A 73 15.07 -4.93 1.21
N LYS A 74 14.06 -4.09 0.93
CA LYS A 74 14.05 -2.69 1.36
C LYS A 74 13.13 -2.47 2.57
N ASN A 75 13.70 -2.06 3.70
CA ASN A 75 12.94 -1.73 4.92
C ASN A 75 13.40 -0.41 5.58
N PRO A 76 13.22 0.75 4.91
CA PRO A 76 13.77 2.03 5.38
C PRO A 76 13.19 2.50 6.74
N TYR A 77 11.97 2.07 7.06
CA TYR A 77 11.29 2.38 8.33
C TYR A 77 11.52 1.31 9.41
N LYS A 78 12.28 0.25 9.11
CA LYS A 78 12.49 -0.90 9.99
C LYS A 78 11.18 -1.38 10.63
N PHE A 79 10.12 -1.49 9.82
CA PHE A 79 8.86 -2.04 10.31
C PHE A 79 8.99 -3.55 10.47
N ASN A 80 8.27 -4.10 11.43
CA ASN A 80 8.08 -5.52 11.56
C ASN A 80 7.03 -5.99 10.54
N TRP A 81 7.47 -6.78 9.57
CA TRP A 81 6.63 -7.37 8.52
C TRP A 81 6.30 -8.85 8.77
N SER A 82 6.76 -9.42 9.88
CA SER A 82 6.42 -10.79 10.26
C SER A 82 4.93 -10.90 10.62
N THR A 83 4.36 -12.07 10.34
CA THR A 83 2.94 -12.38 10.53
C THR A 83 2.81 -13.86 10.87
N ASP A 84 1.83 -14.20 11.69
CA ASP A 84 1.37 -15.57 11.96
C ASP A 84 0.04 -15.86 11.26
N GLY A 85 -0.28 -15.08 10.22
CA GLY A 85 -1.48 -15.21 9.43
C GLY A 85 -2.73 -14.96 10.28
N CYS A 86 -3.79 -15.70 10.01
CA CYS A 86 -5.01 -15.61 10.82
C CYS A 86 -4.93 -16.38 12.17
N SER A 87 -3.72 -16.74 12.63
CA SER A 87 -3.30 -17.37 13.92
C SER A 87 -4.12 -18.57 14.42
N LYS A 88 -5.40 -18.35 14.75
CA LYS A 88 -6.35 -19.34 15.28
C LYS A 88 -7.54 -19.58 14.36
N SER A 89 -7.48 -19.05 13.15
CA SER A 89 -8.59 -19.07 12.20
C SER A 89 -8.10 -19.42 10.79
N PRO A 90 -8.92 -20.09 9.97
CA PRO A 90 -8.56 -20.38 8.58
C PRO A 90 -8.36 -19.10 7.75
N GLU A 91 -7.32 -19.06 6.92
CA GLU A 91 -7.13 -17.98 5.95
C GLU A 91 -8.05 -18.16 4.73
N LYS A 92 -8.07 -19.37 4.19
CA LYS A 92 -8.94 -19.76 3.07
C LYS A 92 -10.28 -20.23 3.61
N ILE A 93 -11.37 -19.62 3.13
CA ILE A 93 -12.72 -19.94 3.57
C ILE A 93 -13.60 -20.36 2.37
N PRO A 94 -14.72 -21.07 2.61
CA PRO A 94 -15.58 -21.54 1.53
C PRO A 94 -16.02 -20.43 0.57
N GLY A 95 -16.14 -20.78 -0.71
CA GLY A 95 -16.45 -19.82 -1.78
C GLY A 95 -15.22 -19.23 -2.46
N GLY A 96 -14.02 -19.72 -2.16
CA GLY A 96 -12.76 -19.26 -2.78
C GLY A 96 -12.27 -17.92 -2.25
N TYR A 97 -12.71 -17.51 -1.06
CA TYR A 97 -12.24 -16.29 -0.41
C TYR A 97 -10.98 -16.57 0.42
N ASP A 98 -10.10 -15.58 0.48
CA ASP A 98 -8.80 -15.68 1.15
C ASP A 98 -8.55 -14.44 2.02
N PHE A 99 -8.43 -14.64 3.33
CA PHE A 99 -8.17 -13.61 4.33
C PHE A 99 -6.69 -13.48 4.73
N THR A 100 -5.77 -14.14 4.03
CA THR A 100 -4.32 -14.07 4.28
C THR A 100 -3.85 -12.61 4.40
N PHE A 101 -4.09 -11.78 3.38
CA PHE A 101 -3.61 -10.39 3.41
C PHE A 101 -4.34 -9.47 4.40
N PRO A 102 -5.67 -9.56 4.58
CA PRO A 102 -6.33 -8.93 5.72
C PRO A 102 -5.67 -9.23 7.07
N CYS A 103 -5.34 -10.50 7.34
CA CYS A 103 -4.66 -10.91 8.57
C CYS A 103 -3.23 -10.37 8.64
N HIS A 104 -2.46 -10.42 7.55
CA HIS A 104 -1.11 -9.85 7.50
C HIS A 104 -1.09 -8.35 7.79
N ARG A 105 -2.05 -7.57 7.26
CA ARG A 105 -2.13 -6.13 7.51
C ARG A 105 -2.55 -5.82 8.95
N HIS A 106 -3.42 -6.65 9.54
CA HIS A 106 -3.81 -6.56 10.95
C HIS A 106 -2.60 -6.79 11.87
N ASP A 107 -1.84 -7.86 11.65
CA ASP A 107 -0.60 -8.17 12.36
C ASP A 107 0.43 -7.06 12.24
N PHE A 108 0.64 -6.57 11.03
CA PHE A 108 1.54 -5.45 10.75
C PHE A 108 1.17 -4.24 11.61
N GLY A 109 -0.11 -3.88 11.69
CA GLY A 109 -0.58 -2.82 12.56
C GLY A 109 -0.28 -3.11 14.03
N TYR A 110 -0.72 -4.26 14.53
CA TYR A 110 -0.56 -4.66 15.93
C TYR A 110 0.90 -4.63 16.40
N ARG A 111 1.78 -5.32 15.67
CA ARG A 111 3.19 -5.49 16.04
C ARG A 111 3.92 -4.15 16.04
N ASN A 112 3.71 -3.32 15.01
CA ASN A 112 4.40 -2.04 14.90
C ASN A 112 3.88 -1.00 15.89
N TYR A 113 2.57 -0.88 16.12
CA TYR A 113 2.07 0.05 17.14
C TYR A 113 2.48 -0.38 18.55
N LYS A 114 2.38 -1.67 18.91
CA LYS A 114 2.83 -2.15 20.23
C LYS A 114 4.31 -1.83 20.46
N SER A 115 5.16 -2.06 19.45
CA SER A 115 6.60 -1.74 19.52
C SER A 115 6.89 -0.24 19.61
N LEU A 116 6.18 0.59 18.84
CA LEU A 116 6.46 2.03 18.78
C LEU A 116 5.86 2.82 19.93
N VAL A 117 4.62 2.54 20.33
CA VAL A 117 3.89 3.36 21.30
C VAL A 117 3.63 2.65 22.63
N GLY A 118 3.95 1.36 22.73
CA GLY A 118 3.68 0.54 23.91
C GLY A 118 2.25 0.00 23.97
N HIS A 119 2.03 -1.03 24.80
CA HIS A 119 0.77 -1.78 24.88
C HIS A 119 -0.41 -0.90 25.32
N SER A 120 -0.23 -0.06 26.35
CA SER A 120 -1.30 0.79 26.89
C SER A 120 -1.81 1.81 25.87
N LYS A 121 -0.90 2.54 25.19
CA LYS A 121 -1.27 3.50 24.14
C LYS A 121 -1.84 2.80 22.91
N PHE A 122 -1.30 1.65 22.53
CA PHE A 122 -1.88 0.84 21.45
C PHE A 122 -3.34 0.50 21.74
N ARG A 123 -3.63 -0.06 22.94
CA ARG A 123 -4.98 -0.50 23.33
C ARG A 123 -5.97 0.67 23.35
N SER A 124 -5.59 1.81 23.92
CA SER A 124 -6.47 2.97 24.09
C SER A 124 -6.65 3.82 22.81
N GLN A 125 -5.64 3.91 21.93
CA GLN A 125 -5.66 4.90 20.83
C GLN A 125 -5.65 4.32 19.42
N HIS A 126 -5.18 3.09 19.24
CA HIS A 126 -4.93 2.55 17.90
C HIS A 126 -5.69 1.26 17.62
N LYS A 127 -5.81 0.38 18.61
CA LYS A 127 -6.39 -0.96 18.45
C LYS A 127 -7.71 -0.96 17.69
N LYS A 128 -8.68 -0.14 18.13
CA LYS A 128 -10.00 -0.07 17.49
C LYS A 128 -9.89 0.23 15.99
N ARG A 129 -9.07 1.21 15.62
CA ARG A 129 -8.86 1.57 14.20
C ARG A 129 -8.25 0.43 13.41
N ILE A 130 -7.30 -0.32 13.97
CA ILE A 130 -6.68 -1.47 13.29
C ILE A 130 -7.69 -2.60 13.10
N ASP A 131 -8.51 -2.88 14.10
CA ASP A 131 -9.58 -3.88 13.99
C ASP A 131 -10.65 -3.47 12.97
N ASP A 132 -11.02 -2.19 12.94
CA ASP A 132 -11.99 -1.66 11.96
C ASP A 132 -11.44 -1.75 10.52
N VAL A 133 -10.13 -1.58 10.35
CA VAL A 133 -9.43 -1.74 9.07
C VAL A 133 -9.40 -3.21 8.65
N PHE A 134 -9.12 -4.13 9.57
CA PHE A 134 -9.16 -5.56 9.30
C PHE A 134 -10.55 -6.03 8.82
N LEU A 135 -11.62 -5.56 9.46
CA LEU A 135 -12.99 -5.84 9.01
C LEU A 135 -13.25 -5.28 7.61
N GLN A 136 -12.78 -4.06 7.31
CA GLN A 136 -12.91 -3.47 5.97
C GLN A 136 -12.24 -4.35 4.92
N ASP A 137 -11.01 -4.81 5.16
CA ASP A 137 -10.26 -5.57 4.18
C ASP A 137 -10.86 -6.95 3.92
N MET A 138 -11.31 -7.64 4.96
CA MET A 138 -12.07 -8.88 4.80
C MET A 138 -13.37 -8.64 4.02
N ASN A 139 -14.08 -7.54 4.27
CA ASN A 139 -15.27 -7.19 3.48
C ASN A 139 -14.92 -6.89 2.02
N GLN A 140 -13.78 -6.29 1.71
CA GLN A 140 -13.33 -6.09 0.33
C GLN A 140 -13.10 -7.44 -0.36
N VAL A 141 -12.44 -8.39 0.31
CA VAL A 141 -12.29 -9.77 -0.18
C VAL A 141 -13.66 -10.39 -0.48
N CYS A 142 -14.64 -10.26 0.43
CA CYS A 142 -15.97 -10.81 0.22
C CYS A 142 -16.74 -10.16 -0.95
N ASN A 143 -16.42 -8.92 -1.30
CA ASN A 143 -17.03 -8.18 -2.40
C ASN A 143 -16.30 -8.35 -3.74
N ALA A 144 -15.15 -9.03 -3.76
CA ALA A 144 -14.39 -9.28 -4.97
C ALA A 144 -15.20 -10.11 -5.98
N ARG A 145 -15.00 -9.78 -7.26
CA ARG A 145 -15.57 -10.53 -8.39
C ARG A 145 -14.51 -11.47 -8.94
N PHE A 146 -14.90 -12.70 -9.22
CA PHE A 146 -14.03 -13.71 -9.82
C PHE A 146 -14.31 -13.79 -11.31
N TRP A 147 -13.26 -13.79 -12.14
CA TRP A 147 -13.39 -13.81 -13.60
C TRP A 147 -13.83 -15.18 -14.14
N ALA A 148 -13.39 -16.27 -13.50
CA ALA A 148 -13.81 -17.64 -13.75
C ALA A 148 -14.42 -18.22 -12.47
N ASP A 149 -15.59 -17.71 -12.10
CA ASP A 149 -16.31 -18.14 -10.92
C ASP A 149 -16.98 -19.51 -11.15
N PRO A 150 -16.61 -20.57 -10.42
CA PRO A 150 -17.24 -21.88 -10.59
C PRO A 150 -18.65 -21.96 -9.97
N LEU A 151 -19.07 -20.94 -9.22
CA LEU A 151 -20.38 -20.93 -8.55
C LEU A 151 -21.46 -20.31 -9.45
N THR A 152 -22.68 -20.84 -9.35
CA THR A 152 -23.88 -20.18 -9.90
C THR A 152 -24.11 -18.82 -9.22
N PRO A 153 -24.86 -17.88 -9.83
CA PRO A 153 -25.17 -16.59 -9.19
C PRO A 153 -25.78 -16.72 -7.78
N ALA A 154 -26.69 -17.69 -7.58
CA ALA A 154 -27.26 -18.00 -6.28
C ALA A 154 -26.22 -18.54 -5.30
N GLY A 155 -25.35 -19.46 -5.77
CA GLY A 155 -24.23 -19.99 -5.00
C GLY A 155 -23.26 -18.90 -4.56
N ARG A 156 -22.89 -17.98 -5.46
CA ARG A 156 -22.03 -16.83 -5.16
C ARG A 156 -22.68 -15.87 -4.15
N LYS A 157 -23.98 -15.60 -4.27
CA LYS A 157 -24.72 -14.79 -3.27
C LYS A 157 -24.65 -15.42 -1.88
N LYS A 158 -24.86 -16.73 -1.77
CA LYS A 158 -24.76 -17.47 -0.50
C LYS A 158 -23.33 -17.48 0.05
N ALA A 159 -22.33 -17.74 -0.80
CA ALA A 159 -20.92 -17.72 -0.45
C ALA A 159 -20.48 -16.34 0.07
N LYS A 160 -20.90 -15.26 -0.60
CA LYS A 160 -20.65 -13.88 -0.16
C LYS A 160 -21.25 -13.59 1.21
N ALA A 161 -22.50 -14.00 1.46
CA ALA A 161 -23.14 -13.82 2.75
C ALA A 161 -22.40 -14.58 3.87
N ALA A 162 -21.95 -15.81 3.60
CA ALA A 162 -21.13 -16.59 4.52
C ALA A 162 -19.77 -15.92 4.78
N CYS A 163 -19.10 -15.41 3.75
CA CYS A 163 -17.84 -14.67 3.86
C CYS A 163 -17.99 -13.45 4.79
N LEU A 164 -19.01 -12.62 4.58
CA LEU A 164 -19.27 -11.44 5.40
C LEU A 164 -19.58 -11.81 6.86
N LYS A 165 -20.28 -12.93 7.09
CA LYS A 165 -20.53 -13.45 8.44
C LYS A 165 -19.22 -13.89 9.11
N THR A 166 -18.35 -14.58 8.40
CA THR A 166 -17.02 -14.98 8.90
C THR A 166 -16.14 -13.77 9.19
N ALA A 167 -16.12 -12.75 8.31
CA ALA A 167 -15.40 -11.50 8.54
C ALA A 167 -15.84 -10.81 9.85
N LYS A 168 -17.15 -10.76 10.11
CA LYS A 168 -17.69 -10.25 11.39
C LYS A 168 -17.21 -11.09 12.58
N LYS A 169 -17.18 -12.42 12.46
CA LYS A 169 -16.68 -13.32 13.53
C LYS A 169 -15.21 -13.04 13.85
N TYR A 170 -14.35 -12.89 12.84
CA TYR A 170 -12.93 -12.58 13.02
C TYR A 170 -12.75 -11.22 13.68
N TYR A 171 -13.48 -10.21 13.21
CA TYR A 171 -13.50 -8.89 13.84
C TYR A 171 -13.92 -8.96 15.32
N SER A 172 -15.03 -9.63 15.64
CA SER A 172 -15.50 -9.77 17.02
C SER A 172 -14.47 -10.45 17.93
N ALA A 173 -13.78 -11.49 17.42
CA ALA A 173 -12.73 -12.18 18.17
C ALA A 173 -11.56 -11.24 18.51
N VAL A 174 -11.03 -10.49 17.53
CA VAL A 174 -9.93 -9.55 17.79
C VAL A 174 -10.36 -8.39 18.67
N ARG A 175 -11.64 -7.95 18.59
CA ARG A 175 -12.19 -6.92 19.48
C ARG A 175 -12.20 -7.36 20.94
N ALA A 176 -12.54 -8.62 21.21
CA ALA A 176 -12.64 -9.17 22.57
C ALA A 176 -11.28 -9.51 23.20
N LEU A 177 -10.32 -9.99 22.41
CA LEU A 177 -9.10 -10.62 22.92
C LEU A 177 -7.87 -9.71 23.07
N GLY A 178 -7.94 -8.42 22.71
CA GLY A 178 -6.76 -7.52 22.75
C GLY A 178 -6.94 -6.30 23.62
#